data_AF-A0A3C1MWJ8-F1
#
_entry.id   AF-A0A3C1MWJ8-F1
#
_cell.length_a   1.000
_cell.length_b   1.000
_cell.length_c   1.000
_cell.angle_alpha   90.00
_cell.angle_beta   90.00
_cell.angle_gamma   90.00
#
_symmetry.space_group_name_H-M   'P 1'
#
loop_
_entity.id
_entity.type
_entity.pdbx_description
1 polymer ?
#
loop_
_entity_poly.entity_id
_entity_poly.type
_entity_poly.pdbx_seq_one_letter_code
_entity_poly.pdbx_strand_id
1 'polypeptide(L)'
;MAEDSDLEKTESASPQRLEKAREDGDVPRSRELATFTMLLAAGGGIWFSGEKLIRQLESMLVSGLGFERAIAFDPAALFARLGGSLGDLLMVFAPIALLLIVVALATPAVIGGWLFSTKALLPNFGRMNPVKGLGNLVSSNAAVELGKAIAKTILVGVVAWLVIWQQKDAVLALSVESLHEGTAHLASLLWISFITIAGALGVIVMIDAPYQVWHHANKLKMTRQEVRQEAKESDGDPQIKAKIRAQQREMARRRMMSEVPTADVVVTNPTHYAVALKYSDGAMRAPKVVAKGAGEVAAKIRELAGANNVPLLEAAPLARALYQHAELGDEIPEALYTAVAEVLAYVFQLRAYRQHGGARPEAPGEIDVPPQLDPLNPAAQATHHNGDVQ
;
A
#
# COMPACT_ATOMS: atom_id res chain seq x y z
N MET A 1 4.62 -8.70 -30.83
CA MET A 1 4.08 -7.34 -30.58
C MET A 1 4.03 -7.12 -29.07
N ALA A 2 5.17 -6.76 -28.46
CA ALA A 2 5.29 -6.38 -27.04
C ALA A 2 6.64 -5.70 -26.73
N GLU A 3 7.30 -5.07 -27.71
CA GLU A 3 8.61 -4.42 -27.50
C GLU A 3 8.54 -2.88 -27.48
N ASP A 4 7.41 -2.27 -27.88
CA ASP A 4 7.25 -0.80 -27.88
C ASP A 4 6.80 -0.20 -26.52
N SER A 5 6.51 -1.02 -25.50
CA SER A 5 5.93 -0.54 -24.23
C SER A 5 6.98 -0.04 -23.22
N ASP A 6 8.24 -0.45 -23.33
CA ASP A 6 9.24 -0.13 -22.30
C ASP A 6 9.75 1.32 -22.38
N LEU A 7 9.66 1.95 -23.56
CA LEU A 7 9.99 3.38 -23.74
C LEU A 7 8.95 4.32 -23.12
N GLU A 8 7.72 3.86 -22.88
CA GLU A 8 6.65 4.67 -22.29
C GLU A 8 6.62 4.63 -20.75
N LYS A 9 7.41 3.73 -20.14
CA LYS A 9 7.48 3.53 -18.68
C LYS A 9 8.44 4.53 -18.04
N THR A 10 7.95 5.73 -17.76
CA THR A 10 8.75 6.82 -17.17
C THR A 10 8.50 7.02 -15.68
N GLU A 11 7.35 6.59 -15.16
CA GLU A 11 6.93 6.84 -13.78
C GLU A 11 7.44 5.75 -12.83
N SER A 12 7.73 6.11 -11.59
CA SER A 12 8.13 5.15 -10.55
C SER A 12 6.98 4.19 -10.21
N ALA A 13 7.33 2.96 -9.81
CA ALA A 13 6.38 1.98 -9.32
C ALA A 13 5.59 2.54 -8.11
N SER A 14 4.28 2.38 -8.12
CA SER A 14 3.42 2.69 -6.98
C SER A 14 3.68 1.72 -5.81
N PRO A 15 3.33 2.07 -4.57
CA PRO A 15 3.42 1.16 -3.42
C PRO A 15 2.64 -0.14 -3.65
N GLN A 16 1.46 -0.06 -4.25
CA GLN A 16 0.59 -1.20 -4.53
C GLN A 16 1.21 -2.15 -5.57
N ARG A 17 1.86 -1.61 -6.62
CA ARG A 17 2.61 -2.43 -7.58
C ARG A 17 3.82 -3.12 -6.95
N LEU A 18 4.55 -2.43 -6.06
CA LEU A 18 5.67 -3.01 -5.32
C LEU A 18 5.21 -4.13 -4.38
N GLU A 19 4.09 -3.93 -3.69
CA GLU A 19 3.48 -4.93 -2.82
C GLU A 19 2.99 -6.14 -3.61
N LYS A 20 2.32 -5.94 -4.74
CA LYS A 20 1.90 -7.01 -5.64
C LYS A 20 3.08 -7.81 -6.19
N ALA A 21 4.15 -7.14 -6.62
CA ALA A 21 5.37 -7.81 -7.06
C ALA A 21 5.97 -8.68 -5.94
N ARG A 22 5.97 -8.18 -4.70
CA ARG A 22 6.35 -8.95 -3.51
C ARG A 22 5.41 -10.13 -3.25
N GLU A 23 4.10 -9.95 -3.28
CA GLU A 23 3.15 -11.05 -3.11
C GLU A 23 3.34 -12.15 -4.15
N ASP A 24 3.69 -11.79 -5.39
CA ASP A 24 3.91 -12.74 -6.48
C ASP A 24 5.31 -13.41 -6.44
N GLY A 25 6.16 -13.02 -5.47
CA GLY A 25 7.51 -13.56 -5.29
C GLY A 25 8.58 -12.92 -6.20
N ASP A 26 8.26 -11.83 -6.90
CA ASP A 26 9.17 -11.12 -7.81
C ASP A 26 10.03 -10.09 -7.05
N VAL A 27 11.10 -10.59 -6.45
CA VAL A 27 12.12 -9.78 -5.74
C VAL A 27 13.44 -9.77 -6.51
N PRO A 28 14.23 -8.69 -6.42
CA PRO A 28 15.55 -8.64 -7.04
C PRO A 28 16.45 -9.71 -6.43
N ARG A 29 17.19 -10.44 -7.27
CA ARG A 29 18.12 -11.49 -6.87
C ARG A 29 19.37 -11.43 -7.74
N SER A 30 20.56 -11.41 -7.13
CA SER A 30 21.83 -11.59 -7.85
C SER A 30 22.36 -13.00 -7.60
N ARG A 31 22.51 -13.77 -8.68
CA ARG A 31 23.12 -15.12 -8.64
C ARG A 31 24.61 -15.05 -8.33
N GLU A 32 25.29 -14.00 -8.78
CA GLU A 32 26.71 -13.81 -8.54
C GLU A 32 26.97 -13.47 -7.06
N LEU A 33 26.14 -12.63 -6.43
CA LEU A 33 26.25 -12.37 -4.98
C LEU A 33 26.06 -13.66 -4.16
N ALA A 34 25.08 -14.49 -4.52
CA ALA A 34 24.86 -15.79 -3.87
C ALA A 34 26.08 -16.70 -3.98
N THR A 35 26.64 -16.84 -5.18
CA THR A 35 27.84 -17.65 -5.42
C THR A 35 29.05 -17.12 -4.65
N PHE A 36 29.30 -15.81 -4.69
CA PHE A 36 30.43 -15.17 -4.03
C PHE A 36 30.37 -15.27 -2.50
N THR A 37 29.23 -14.96 -1.90
CA THR A 37 29.04 -15.05 -0.44
C THR A 37 29.17 -16.48 0.06
N MET A 38 28.61 -17.46 -0.67
CA MET A 38 28.77 -18.89 -0.37
C MET A 38 30.22 -19.33 -0.48
N LEU A 39 30.93 -18.88 -1.52
CA LEU A 39 32.35 -19.20 -1.71
C LEU A 39 33.20 -18.64 -0.56
N LEU A 40 33.01 -17.37 -0.19
CA LEU A 40 33.71 -16.76 0.93
C LEU A 40 33.36 -17.40 2.27
N ALA A 41 32.10 -17.77 2.49
CA ALA A 41 31.68 -18.47 3.70
C ALA A 41 32.30 -19.87 3.79
N ALA A 42 32.36 -20.61 2.68
CA ALA A 42 33.00 -21.91 2.62
C ALA A 42 34.50 -21.81 2.88
N GLY A 43 35.20 -20.95 2.13
CA GLY A 43 36.65 -20.79 2.27
C GLY A 43 37.04 -20.22 3.63
N GLY A 44 36.36 -19.17 4.10
CA GLY A 44 36.56 -18.59 5.42
C GLY A 44 36.23 -19.58 6.53
N GLY A 45 35.12 -20.30 6.44
CA GLY A 45 34.72 -21.33 7.41
C GLY A 45 35.77 -22.45 7.52
N ILE A 46 36.31 -22.91 6.39
CA ILE A 46 37.40 -23.89 6.35
C ILE A 46 38.68 -23.30 6.95
N TRP A 47 39.02 -22.05 6.63
CA TRP A 47 40.22 -21.39 7.17
C TRP A 47 40.16 -21.23 8.70
N PHE A 48 39.06 -20.67 9.22
CA PHE A 48 38.86 -20.49 10.66
C PHE A 48 38.75 -21.83 11.43
N SER A 49 38.18 -22.86 10.81
CA SER A 49 38.03 -24.19 11.44
C SER A 49 39.19 -25.13 11.12
N GLY A 50 40.15 -24.72 10.30
CA GLY A 50 41.10 -25.60 9.63
C GLY A 50 42.00 -26.36 10.62
N GLU A 51 42.56 -25.67 11.61
CA GLU A 51 43.43 -26.28 12.62
C GLU A 51 42.69 -27.35 13.44
N LYS A 52 41.44 -27.09 13.83
CA LYS A 52 40.58 -28.05 14.55
C LYS A 52 40.22 -29.24 13.66
N LEU A 53 39.88 -28.96 12.40
CA LEU A 53 39.46 -29.96 11.42
C LEU A 53 40.62 -30.91 11.09
N ILE A 54 41.83 -30.37 10.84
CA ILE A 54 43.04 -31.15 10.61
C ILE A 54 43.36 -32.03 11.83
N ARG A 55 43.38 -31.48 13.05
CA ARG A 55 43.65 -32.26 14.27
C ARG A 55 42.66 -33.41 14.48
N GLN A 56 41.37 -33.17 14.24
CA GLN A 56 40.38 -34.23 14.39
C GLN A 56 40.52 -35.30 13.31
N LEU A 57 40.75 -34.91 12.05
CA LEU A 57 40.98 -35.86 10.96
C LEU A 57 42.25 -36.69 11.18
N GLU A 58 43.32 -36.07 11.69
CA GLU A 58 44.55 -36.76 12.08
C GLU A 58 44.27 -37.77 13.20
N SER A 59 43.59 -37.35 14.27
CA SER A 59 43.20 -38.25 15.37
C SER A 59 42.32 -39.41 14.89
N MET A 60 41.40 -39.16 13.95
CA MET A 60 40.56 -40.19 13.34
C MET A 60 41.35 -41.15 12.49
N LEU A 61 42.31 -40.66 11.72
CA LEU A 61 43.19 -41.49 10.88
C LEU A 61 44.09 -42.36 11.75
N VAL A 62 44.74 -41.79 12.76
CA VAL A 62 45.58 -42.54 13.71
C VAL A 62 44.76 -43.58 14.45
N SER A 63 43.58 -43.21 14.96
CA SER A 63 42.67 -44.18 15.59
C SER A 63 42.26 -45.26 14.60
N GLY A 64 41.81 -44.89 13.39
CA GLY A 64 41.33 -45.83 12.38
C GLY A 64 42.38 -46.83 11.89
N LEU A 65 43.66 -46.45 11.87
CA LEU A 65 44.77 -47.35 11.58
C LEU A 65 45.19 -48.20 12.79
N GLY A 66 44.78 -47.81 14.00
CA GLY A 66 44.93 -48.59 15.22
C GLY A 66 43.85 -49.67 15.35
N PHE A 67 44.27 -50.93 15.26
CA PHE A 67 43.39 -52.09 15.48
C PHE A 67 43.61 -52.68 16.87
N GLU A 68 42.66 -52.44 17.78
CA GLU A 68 42.59 -53.21 19.01
C GLU A 68 42.02 -54.61 18.72
N ARG A 69 42.69 -55.64 19.23
CA ARG A 69 42.31 -57.05 19.00
C ARG A 69 40.86 -57.34 19.41
N ALA A 70 40.34 -56.67 20.44
CA ALA A 70 38.96 -56.84 20.90
C ALA A 70 37.92 -56.40 19.86
N ILE A 71 38.24 -55.39 19.05
CA ILE A 71 37.34 -54.82 18.03
C ILE A 71 37.43 -55.62 16.72
N ALA A 72 38.58 -56.25 16.45
CA ALA A 72 38.82 -57.00 15.21
C ALA A 72 37.99 -58.29 15.08
N PHE A 73 37.53 -58.86 16.20
CA PHE A 73 36.78 -60.13 16.21
C PHE A 73 35.30 -59.97 16.60
N ASP A 74 34.84 -58.75 16.88
CA ASP A 74 33.43 -58.45 17.16
C ASP A 74 32.86 -57.47 16.12
N PRO A 75 32.04 -57.96 15.17
CA PRO A 75 31.40 -57.12 14.17
C PRO A 75 30.54 -55.99 14.78
N ALA A 76 29.89 -56.22 15.93
CA ALA A 76 29.03 -55.20 16.56
C ALA A 76 29.87 -54.03 17.11
N ALA A 77 31.00 -54.34 17.75
CA ALA A 77 31.96 -53.34 18.21
C ALA A 77 32.56 -52.52 17.05
N LEU A 78 32.80 -53.17 15.89
CA LEU A 78 33.27 -52.49 14.69
C LEU A 78 32.23 -51.50 14.14
N PHE A 79 30.95 -51.88 14.05
CA PHE A 79 29.88 -50.99 13.61
C PHE A 79 29.65 -49.82 14.58
N ALA A 80 29.71 -50.06 15.89
CA ALA A 80 29.61 -49.00 16.90
C ALA A 80 30.76 -47.98 16.76
N ARG A 81 31.99 -48.46 16.52
CA ARG A 81 33.16 -47.61 16.26
C ARG A 81 33.00 -46.77 14.99
N LEU A 82 32.55 -47.38 13.90
CA LEU A 82 32.27 -46.67 12.64
C LEU A 82 31.19 -45.60 12.83
N GLY A 83 30.12 -45.92 13.56
CA GLY A 83 29.06 -44.97 13.92
C GLY A 83 29.58 -43.79 14.73
N GLY A 84 30.45 -44.05 15.72
CA GLY A 84 31.12 -43.01 16.52
C GLY A 84 31.99 -42.09 15.65
N SER A 85 32.86 -42.67 14.81
CA SER A 85 33.71 -41.90 13.90
C SER A 85 32.92 -41.06 12.90
N LEU A 86 31.80 -41.58 12.38
CA LEU A 86 30.88 -40.82 11.53
C LEU A 86 30.22 -39.67 12.31
N GLY A 87 29.79 -39.91 13.55
CA GLY A 87 29.20 -38.90 14.43
C GLY A 87 30.17 -37.76 14.73
N ASP A 88 31.40 -38.09 15.09
CA ASP A 88 32.46 -37.10 15.32
C ASP A 88 32.76 -36.29 14.05
N LEU A 89 32.78 -36.95 12.88
CA LEU A 89 33.03 -36.25 11.61
C LEU A 89 31.89 -35.29 11.28
N LEU A 90 30.63 -35.71 11.47
CA LEU A 90 29.47 -34.82 11.32
C LEU A 90 29.55 -33.63 12.29
N MET A 91 29.94 -33.84 13.55
CA MET A 91 30.10 -32.75 14.52
C MET A 91 31.22 -31.77 14.15
N VAL A 92 32.29 -32.23 13.51
CA VAL A 92 33.39 -31.36 13.03
C VAL A 92 32.95 -30.48 11.88
N PHE A 93 32.18 -31.03 10.94
CA PHE A 93 31.68 -30.27 9.78
C PHE A 93 30.40 -29.46 10.09
N ALA A 94 29.67 -29.78 11.17
CA ALA A 94 28.42 -29.13 11.54
C ALA A 94 28.50 -27.59 11.62
N PRO A 95 29.55 -26.96 12.20
CA PRO A 95 29.67 -25.51 12.22
C PRO A 95 29.79 -24.90 10.83
N ILE A 96 30.54 -25.53 9.91
CA ILE A 96 30.69 -25.06 8.53
C ILE A 96 29.36 -25.24 7.78
N ALA A 97 28.69 -26.39 7.95
CA ALA A 97 27.38 -26.63 7.35
C ALA A 97 26.34 -25.61 7.84
N LEU A 98 26.33 -25.31 9.15
CA LEU A 98 25.45 -24.30 9.74
C LEU A 98 25.74 -22.91 9.17
N LEU A 99 27.02 -22.53 9.07
CA LEU A 99 27.44 -21.27 8.45
C LEU A 99 26.93 -21.17 7.00
N LEU A 100 27.10 -22.22 6.20
CA LEU A 100 26.64 -22.25 4.81
C LEU A 100 25.11 -22.18 4.70
N ILE A 101 24.36 -22.84 5.59
CA ILE A 101 22.91 -22.73 5.65
C ILE A 101 22.49 -21.30 5.97
N VAL A 102 23.10 -20.69 6.99
CA VAL A 102 22.81 -19.30 7.39
C VAL A 102 23.10 -18.35 6.23
N VAL A 103 24.24 -18.49 5.56
CA VAL A 103 24.61 -17.63 4.42
C VAL A 103 23.68 -17.86 3.23
N ALA A 104 23.34 -19.10 2.91
CA ALA A 104 22.41 -19.42 1.83
C ALA A 104 21.02 -18.79 2.04
N LEU A 105 20.56 -18.71 3.30
CA LEU A 105 19.30 -18.07 3.67
C LEU A 105 19.42 -16.53 3.76
N ALA A 106 20.55 -16.02 4.24
CA ALA A 106 20.78 -14.59 4.43
C ALA A 106 21.03 -13.85 3.11
N THR A 107 21.77 -14.44 2.17
CA THR A 107 22.17 -13.73 0.94
C THR A 107 20.99 -13.24 0.10
N PRO A 108 19.93 -14.04 -0.16
CA PRO A 108 18.74 -13.53 -0.86
C PRO A 108 18.06 -12.37 -0.13
N ALA A 109 18.11 -12.36 1.21
CA ALA A 109 17.50 -11.32 2.03
C ALA A 109 18.25 -9.98 1.96
N VAL A 110 19.56 -9.98 1.65
CA VAL A 110 20.37 -8.76 1.51
C VAL A 110 19.88 -7.87 0.36
N ILE A 111 19.46 -8.47 -0.77
CA ILE A 111 19.00 -7.72 -1.95
C ILE A 111 17.48 -7.56 -1.96
N GLY A 112 16.75 -8.67 -1.80
CA GLY A 112 15.30 -8.71 -2.00
C GLY A 112 14.47 -8.45 -0.73
N GLY A 113 15.12 -8.43 0.43
CA GLY A 113 14.44 -8.47 1.73
C GLY A 113 13.89 -9.86 2.06
N TRP A 114 13.36 -10.00 3.29
CA TRP A 114 12.67 -11.22 3.69
C TRP A 114 11.24 -11.21 3.14
N LEU A 115 10.90 -12.21 2.34
CA LEU A 115 9.58 -12.31 1.71
C LEU A 115 9.06 -13.73 1.78
N PHE A 116 7.90 -13.89 2.38
CA PHE A 116 7.16 -15.15 2.42
C PHE A 116 5.93 -15.05 1.51
N SER A 117 6.00 -15.62 0.31
CA SER A 117 4.88 -15.67 -0.64
C SER A 117 4.32 -17.08 -0.72
N THR A 118 3.07 -17.26 -0.34
CA THR A 118 2.33 -18.52 -0.52
C THR A 118 1.93 -18.74 -1.98
N LYS A 119 1.72 -17.66 -2.74
CA LYS A 119 1.43 -17.72 -4.19
C LYS A 119 2.58 -18.35 -4.97
N ALA A 120 3.82 -18.09 -4.57
CA ALA A 120 5.00 -18.68 -5.21
C ALA A 120 5.12 -20.21 -5.02
N LEU A 121 4.44 -20.78 -4.02
CA LEU A 121 4.41 -22.23 -3.75
C LEU A 121 3.36 -22.98 -4.59
N LEU A 122 2.43 -22.27 -5.22
CA LEU A 122 1.39 -22.89 -6.04
C LEU A 122 1.98 -23.44 -7.36
N PRO A 123 1.58 -24.66 -7.79
CA PRO A 123 2.05 -25.21 -9.05
C PRO A 123 1.55 -24.37 -10.23
N ASN A 124 2.48 -23.79 -10.99
CA ASN A 124 2.16 -22.99 -12.18
C ASN A 124 2.53 -23.76 -13.47
N PHE A 125 1.54 -24.45 -14.04
CA PHE A 125 1.69 -25.21 -15.30
C PHE A 125 2.09 -24.32 -16.50
N GLY A 126 1.82 -23.02 -16.44
CA GLY A 126 2.23 -22.06 -17.46
C GLY A 126 3.75 -21.87 -17.56
N ARG A 127 4.50 -22.17 -16.48
CA ARG A 127 5.98 -22.14 -16.48
C ARG A 127 6.61 -23.33 -17.19
N MET A 128 5.87 -24.41 -17.42
CA MET A 128 6.35 -25.62 -18.10
C MET A 128 6.14 -25.61 -19.63
N ASN A 129 5.72 -24.48 -20.21
CA ASN A 129 5.51 -24.39 -21.66
C ASN A 129 6.87 -24.36 -22.40
N PRO A 130 7.20 -25.39 -23.21
CA PRO A 130 8.49 -25.49 -23.88
C PRO A 130 8.69 -24.40 -24.95
N VAL A 131 7.62 -23.95 -25.61
CA VAL A 131 7.69 -22.89 -26.63
C VAL A 131 8.12 -21.56 -26.02
N LYS A 132 7.58 -21.22 -24.83
CA LYS A 132 8.03 -20.04 -24.07
C LYS A 132 9.46 -20.20 -23.56
N GLY A 133 9.85 -21.41 -23.16
CA GLY A 133 11.22 -21.73 -22.76
C GLY A 133 12.24 -21.48 -23.87
N LEU A 134 11.98 -21.98 -25.09
CA LEU A 134 12.81 -21.76 -26.27
C LEU A 134 12.89 -20.27 -26.66
N GLY A 135 11.77 -19.54 -26.60
CA GLY A 135 11.76 -18.10 -26.83
C GLY A 135 12.61 -17.32 -25.83
N ASN A 136 12.64 -17.74 -24.57
CA ASN A 136 13.50 -17.12 -23.56
C ASN A 136 15.00 -17.40 -23.78
N LEU A 137 15.36 -18.58 -24.32
CA LEU A 137 16.74 -18.93 -24.66
C LEU A 137 17.28 -18.09 -25.84
N VAL A 138 16.42 -17.73 -26.80
CA VAL A 138 16.76 -16.89 -27.96
C VAL A 138 16.17 -15.49 -27.76
N SER A 139 16.62 -14.81 -26.71
CA SER A 139 16.20 -13.44 -26.39
C SER A 139 17.41 -12.51 -26.24
N SER A 140 17.20 -11.20 -26.41
CA SER A 140 18.24 -10.18 -26.17
C SER A 140 18.80 -10.27 -24.75
N ASN A 141 17.96 -10.61 -23.78
CA ASN A 141 18.38 -10.84 -22.39
C ASN A 141 19.32 -12.04 -22.28
N ALA A 142 19.02 -13.16 -22.95
CA ALA A 142 19.90 -14.33 -22.97
C ALA A 142 21.27 -14.02 -23.60
N ALA A 143 21.31 -13.20 -24.65
CA ALA A 143 22.57 -12.75 -25.26
C ALA A 143 23.42 -11.91 -24.29
N VAL A 144 22.79 -10.99 -23.55
CA VAL A 144 23.47 -10.20 -22.50
C VAL A 144 23.97 -11.10 -21.36
N GLU A 145 23.18 -12.05 -20.90
CA GLU A 145 23.61 -13.01 -19.88
C GLU A 145 24.78 -13.88 -20.34
N LEU A 146 24.76 -14.34 -21.59
CA LEU A 146 25.88 -15.06 -22.20
C LEU A 146 27.15 -14.20 -22.24
N GLY A 147 27.04 -12.95 -22.67
CA GLY A 147 28.14 -12.00 -22.67
C GLY A 147 28.75 -11.82 -21.27
N LYS A 148 27.91 -11.65 -20.25
CA LYS A 148 28.36 -11.59 -18.84
C LYS A 148 29.04 -12.88 -18.40
N ALA A 149 28.51 -14.04 -18.81
CA ALA A 149 29.05 -15.35 -18.47
C ALA A 149 30.44 -15.60 -19.10
N ILE A 150 30.65 -15.16 -20.34
CA ILE A 150 31.96 -15.23 -21.00
C ILE A 150 32.93 -14.26 -20.33
N ALA A 151 32.52 -12.99 -20.13
CA ALA A 151 33.36 -11.98 -19.51
C ALA A 151 33.84 -12.38 -18.11
N LYS A 152 32.95 -12.92 -17.26
CA LYS A 152 33.32 -13.41 -15.93
C LYS A 152 34.29 -14.59 -15.99
N THR A 153 34.09 -15.51 -16.92
CA THR A 153 34.95 -16.70 -17.07
C THR A 153 36.35 -16.28 -17.51
N ILE A 154 36.46 -15.35 -18.46
CA ILE A 154 37.74 -14.78 -18.89
C ILE A 154 38.41 -14.06 -17.72
N LEU A 155 37.69 -13.20 -16.99
CA LEU A 155 38.25 -12.47 -15.86
C LEU A 155 38.82 -13.42 -14.79
N VAL A 156 38.04 -14.40 -14.35
CA VAL A 156 38.45 -15.38 -13.35
C VAL A 156 39.60 -16.25 -13.87
N GLY A 157 39.54 -16.67 -15.14
CA GLY A 157 40.61 -17.44 -15.79
C GLY A 157 41.93 -16.68 -15.87
N VAL A 158 41.89 -15.39 -16.22
CA VAL A 158 43.08 -14.52 -16.26
C VAL A 158 43.65 -14.33 -14.85
N VAL A 159 42.81 -14.07 -13.85
CA VAL A 159 43.26 -13.92 -12.46
C VAL A 159 43.88 -15.22 -11.95
N ALA A 160 43.23 -16.36 -12.19
CA ALA A 160 43.76 -17.67 -11.81
C ALA A 160 45.11 -17.96 -12.51
N TRP A 161 45.22 -17.66 -13.80
CA TRP A 161 46.47 -17.76 -14.55
C TRP A 161 47.58 -16.90 -13.94
N LEU A 162 47.29 -15.62 -13.62
CA LEU A 162 48.25 -14.71 -13.01
C LEU A 162 48.70 -15.19 -11.63
N VAL A 163 47.77 -15.69 -10.81
CA VAL A 163 48.08 -16.26 -9.48
C VAL A 163 49.00 -17.46 -9.63
N ILE A 164 48.70 -18.40 -10.53
CA ILE A 164 49.55 -19.57 -10.78
C ILE A 164 50.93 -19.13 -11.28
N TRP A 165 50.98 -18.18 -12.21
CA TRP A 165 52.23 -17.67 -12.77
C TRP A 165 53.12 -17.00 -11.71
N GLN A 166 52.53 -16.23 -10.82
CA GLN A 166 53.25 -15.57 -9.72
C GLN A 166 53.68 -16.54 -8.62
N GLN A 167 52.86 -17.56 -8.32
CA GLN A 167 53.13 -18.51 -7.24
C GLN A 167 53.92 -19.75 -7.70
N LYS A 168 54.21 -19.92 -9.00
CA LYS A 168 54.85 -21.13 -9.54
C LYS A 168 56.16 -21.49 -8.83
N ASP A 169 57.00 -20.49 -8.53
CA ASP A 169 58.32 -20.72 -7.95
C ASP A 169 58.19 -21.11 -6.46
N ALA A 170 57.24 -20.52 -5.74
CA ALA A 170 56.89 -20.92 -4.38
C ALA A 170 56.32 -22.34 -4.32
N VAL A 171 55.50 -22.74 -5.29
CA VAL A 171 54.99 -24.11 -5.43
C VAL A 171 56.12 -25.11 -5.72
N LEU A 172 57.12 -24.75 -6.52
CA LEU A 172 58.27 -25.61 -6.76
C LEU A 172 59.19 -25.71 -5.53
N ALA A 173 59.33 -24.61 -4.77
CA ALA A 173 60.15 -24.57 -3.55
C ALA A 173 59.62 -25.50 -2.44
N LEU A 174 58.31 -25.74 -2.36
CA LEU A 174 57.69 -26.69 -1.43
C LEU A 174 58.30 -28.10 -1.47
N SER A 175 58.87 -28.52 -2.61
CA SER A 175 59.49 -29.85 -2.77
C SER A 175 60.78 -30.04 -1.96
N VAL A 176 61.44 -28.95 -1.56
CA VAL A 176 62.71 -28.97 -0.82
C VAL A 176 62.57 -28.42 0.61
N GLU A 177 61.37 -27.99 1.00
CA GLU A 177 61.07 -27.50 2.35
C GLU A 177 60.88 -28.65 3.34
N SER A 178 61.11 -28.38 4.62
CA SER A 178 60.80 -29.33 5.70
C SER A 178 59.29 -29.57 5.80
N LEU A 179 58.86 -30.74 6.25
CA LEU A 179 57.42 -31.09 6.32
C LEU A 179 56.62 -30.10 7.19
N HIS A 180 57.22 -29.63 8.29
CA HIS A 180 56.56 -28.69 9.20
C HIS A 180 56.38 -27.31 8.55
N GLU A 181 57.43 -26.75 7.97
CA GLU A 181 57.38 -25.42 7.32
C GLU A 181 56.56 -25.46 6.02
N GLY A 182 56.71 -26.52 5.23
CA GLY A 182 56.01 -26.69 3.95
C GLY A 182 54.49 -26.77 4.10
N THR A 183 53.96 -27.37 5.18
CA THR A 183 52.51 -27.41 5.41
C THR A 183 51.93 -26.01 5.70
N ALA A 184 52.63 -25.20 6.50
CA ALA A 184 52.23 -23.82 6.78
C ALA A 184 52.34 -22.93 5.52
N HIS A 185 53.43 -23.07 4.77
CA HIS A 185 53.63 -22.35 3.52
C HIS A 185 52.55 -22.72 2.49
N LEU A 186 52.25 -24.02 2.31
CA LEU A 186 51.18 -24.48 1.43
C LEU A 186 49.82 -23.90 1.82
N ALA A 187 49.46 -23.90 3.10
CA ALA A 187 48.21 -23.31 3.58
C ALA A 187 48.11 -21.83 3.23
N SER A 188 49.21 -21.07 3.40
CA SER A 188 49.27 -19.65 3.05
C SER A 188 49.13 -19.41 1.54
N LEU A 189 49.78 -20.24 0.71
CA LEU A 189 49.68 -20.18 -0.75
C LEU A 189 48.24 -20.43 -1.20
N LEU A 190 47.62 -21.50 -0.70
CA LEU A 190 46.22 -21.83 -1.00
C LEU A 190 45.27 -20.70 -0.59
N TRP A 191 45.49 -20.10 0.58
CA TRP A 191 44.65 -19.00 1.08
C TRP A 191 44.80 -17.73 0.24
N ILE A 192 46.02 -17.32 -0.08
CA ILE A 192 46.28 -16.14 -0.91
C ILE A 192 45.71 -16.35 -2.32
N SER A 193 45.93 -17.53 -2.90
CA SER A 193 45.35 -17.90 -4.20
C SER A 193 43.82 -17.87 -4.16
N PHE A 194 43.22 -18.46 -3.13
CA PHE A 194 41.77 -18.48 -2.93
C PHE A 194 41.20 -17.06 -2.82
N ILE A 195 41.73 -16.21 -1.93
CA ILE A 195 41.24 -14.84 -1.73
C ILE A 195 41.43 -13.99 -2.98
N THR A 196 42.53 -14.16 -3.71
CA THR A 196 42.79 -13.39 -4.94
C THR A 196 41.78 -13.76 -6.04
N ILE A 197 41.54 -15.06 -6.25
CA ILE A 197 40.56 -15.55 -7.24
C ILE A 197 39.13 -15.21 -6.82
N ALA A 198 38.78 -15.41 -5.55
CA ALA A 198 37.48 -15.02 -5.01
C ALA A 198 37.26 -13.50 -5.09
N GLY A 199 38.31 -12.71 -4.88
CA GLY A 199 38.29 -11.26 -5.03
C GLY A 199 37.91 -10.80 -6.44
N ALA A 200 38.32 -11.53 -7.48
CA ALA A 200 37.87 -11.27 -8.85
C ALA A 200 36.36 -11.47 -9.04
N LEU A 201 35.77 -12.50 -8.40
CA LEU A 201 34.30 -12.63 -8.33
C LEU A 201 33.68 -11.46 -7.56
N GLY A 202 34.34 -10.97 -6.51
CA GLY A 202 33.91 -9.80 -5.75
C GLY A 202 33.73 -8.56 -6.66
N VAL A 203 34.66 -8.31 -7.58
CA VAL A 203 34.56 -7.22 -8.56
C VAL A 203 33.33 -7.39 -9.46
N ILE A 204 33.04 -8.61 -9.91
CA ILE A 204 31.85 -8.91 -10.71
C ILE A 204 30.57 -8.62 -9.92
N VAL A 205 30.53 -9.05 -8.65
CA VAL A 205 29.38 -8.84 -7.76
C VAL A 205 29.13 -7.36 -7.49
N MET A 206 30.19 -6.56 -7.33
CA MET A 206 30.08 -5.11 -7.14
C MET A 206 29.39 -4.40 -8.30
N ILE A 207 29.42 -4.99 -9.51
CA ILE A 207 28.73 -4.46 -10.69
C ILE A 207 27.35 -5.13 -10.86
N ASP A 208 27.28 -6.47 -10.76
CA ASP A 208 26.05 -7.22 -11.03
C ASP A 208 24.98 -6.94 -9.97
N ALA A 209 25.30 -6.88 -8.67
CA ALA A 209 24.28 -6.69 -7.64
C ALA A 209 23.54 -5.34 -7.76
N PRO A 210 24.21 -4.17 -7.88
CA PRO A 210 23.53 -2.90 -8.14
C PRO A 210 22.77 -2.89 -9.47
N TYR A 211 23.34 -3.50 -10.53
CA TYR A 211 22.67 -3.60 -11.82
C TYR A 211 21.35 -4.39 -11.72
N GLN A 212 21.32 -5.50 -10.98
CA GLN A 212 20.10 -6.30 -10.80
C GLN A 212 19.03 -5.56 -10.00
N VAL A 213 19.42 -4.80 -8.97
CA VAL A 213 18.48 -3.94 -8.23
C VAL A 213 17.89 -2.86 -9.14
N TRP A 214 18.74 -2.17 -9.90
CA TRP A 214 18.31 -1.14 -10.83
C TRP A 214 17.44 -1.70 -11.96
N HIS A 215 17.81 -2.85 -12.52
CA HIS A 215 17.05 -3.52 -13.58
C HIS A 215 15.67 -3.96 -13.09
N HIS A 216 15.57 -4.51 -11.88
CA HIS A 216 14.30 -4.86 -11.25
C HIS A 216 13.43 -3.63 -10.99
N ALA A 217 14.01 -2.55 -10.46
CA ALA A 217 13.29 -1.29 -10.26
C ALA A 217 12.76 -0.71 -11.60
N ASN A 218 13.55 -0.80 -12.67
CA ASN A 218 13.12 -0.38 -14.00
C ASN A 218 12.01 -1.26 -14.57
N LYS A 219 12.06 -2.58 -14.37
CA LYS A 219 11.00 -3.52 -14.78
C LYS A 219 9.66 -3.18 -14.12
N LEU A 220 9.69 -2.64 -12.91
CA LEU A 220 8.49 -2.24 -12.16
C LEU A 220 7.99 -0.82 -12.50
N LYS A 221 8.70 -0.05 -13.32
CA LYS A 221 8.24 1.28 -13.77
C LYS A 221 6.89 1.19 -14.46
N MET A 222 6.16 2.30 -14.38
CA MET A 222 4.79 2.42 -14.84
C MET A 222 4.69 3.45 -15.95
N THR A 223 3.73 3.27 -16.85
CA THR A 223 3.34 4.36 -17.75
C THR A 223 2.43 5.34 -17.01
N ARG A 224 2.33 6.57 -17.51
CA ARG A 224 1.37 7.56 -16.96
C ARG A 224 -0.08 7.07 -17.02
N GLN A 225 -0.41 6.22 -17.99
CA GLN A 225 -1.74 5.65 -18.11
C GLN A 225 -1.99 4.62 -17.01
N GLU A 226 -1.02 3.74 -16.73
CA GLU A 226 -1.10 2.74 -15.67
C GLU A 226 -1.26 3.40 -14.29
N VAL A 227 -0.48 4.46 -13.99
CA VAL A 227 -0.59 5.19 -12.71
C VAL A 227 -1.98 5.80 -12.55
N ARG A 228 -2.54 6.40 -13.60
CA ARG A 228 -3.91 6.96 -13.57
C ARG A 228 -4.96 5.88 -13.38
N GLN A 229 -4.78 4.71 -13.98
CA GLN A 229 -5.70 3.60 -13.87
C GLN A 229 -5.68 3.02 -12.45
N GLU A 230 -4.49 2.82 -11.87
CA GLU A 230 -4.34 2.34 -10.50
C GLU A 230 -4.91 3.33 -9.47
N ALA A 231 -4.73 4.64 -9.68
CA ALA A 231 -5.37 5.69 -8.89
C ALA A 231 -6.90 5.63 -8.98
N LYS A 232 -7.46 5.36 -10.17
CA LYS A 232 -8.92 5.18 -10.34
C LYS A 232 -9.44 3.91 -9.65
N GLU A 233 -8.67 2.83 -9.64
CA GLU A 233 -9.05 1.57 -8.99
C GLU A 233 -9.03 1.70 -7.47
N SER A 234 -8.02 2.39 -6.92
CA SER A 234 -7.89 2.60 -5.47
C SER A 234 -8.82 3.69 -4.93
N ASP A 235 -8.83 4.87 -5.55
CA ASP A 235 -9.61 6.03 -5.07
C ASP A 235 -11.01 6.11 -5.67
N GLY A 236 -11.35 5.26 -6.64
CA GLY A 236 -12.60 5.33 -7.40
C GLY A 236 -12.63 6.50 -8.39
N ASP A 237 -13.45 6.37 -9.44
CA ASP A 237 -13.52 7.41 -10.47
C ASP A 237 -14.13 8.72 -9.91
N PRO A 238 -13.42 9.87 -9.98
CA PRO A 238 -13.95 11.16 -9.54
C PRO A 238 -15.28 11.54 -10.19
N GLN A 239 -15.49 11.15 -11.45
CA GLN A 239 -16.74 11.40 -12.19
C GLN A 239 -17.89 10.58 -11.60
N ILE A 240 -17.62 9.33 -11.21
CA ILE A 240 -18.61 8.47 -10.54
C ILE A 240 -18.95 9.06 -9.17
N LYS A 241 -17.94 9.45 -8.37
CA LYS A 241 -18.18 10.11 -7.07
C LYS A 241 -18.97 11.41 -7.22
N ALA A 242 -18.70 12.22 -8.24
CA ALA A 242 -19.46 13.44 -8.53
C ALA A 242 -20.91 13.12 -8.93
N LYS A 243 -21.13 12.09 -9.77
CA LYS A 243 -22.45 11.64 -10.19
C LYS A 243 -23.28 11.12 -9.02
N ILE A 244 -22.69 10.34 -8.12
CA ILE A 244 -23.34 9.87 -6.89
C ILE A 244 -23.78 11.06 -6.03
N ARG A 245 -22.90 12.04 -5.80
CA ARG A 245 -23.24 13.26 -5.04
C ARG A 245 -24.34 14.10 -5.71
N ALA A 246 -24.39 14.14 -7.04
CA ALA A 246 -25.46 14.81 -7.77
C ALA A 246 -26.81 14.09 -7.57
N GLN A 247 -26.85 12.76 -7.71
CA GLN A 247 -28.04 11.96 -7.49
C GLN A 247 -28.55 12.02 -6.05
N GLN A 248 -27.65 12.00 -5.07
CA GLN A 248 -28.00 12.16 -3.65
C GLN A 248 -28.71 13.51 -3.39
N ARG A 249 -28.19 14.61 -3.94
CA ARG A 249 -28.83 15.93 -3.84
C ARG A 249 -30.20 15.98 -4.52
N GLU A 250 -30.35 15.34 -5.67
CA GLU A 250 -31.64 15.27 -6.36
C GLU A 250 -32.68 14.47 -5.56
N MET A 251 -32.31 13.32 -5.02
CA MET A 251 -33.19 12.51 -4.16
C MET A 251 -33.62 13.27 -2.91
N ALA A 252 -32.69 13.97 -2.25
CA ALA A 252 -32.99 14.82 -1.10
C ALA A 252 -33.99 15.93 -1.46
N ARG A 253 -33.79 16.60 -2.60
CA ARG A 253 -34.72 17.63 -3.10
C ARG A 253 -36.11 17.05 -3.39
N ARG A 254 -36.19 15.86 -4.00
CA ARG A 254 -37.48 15.19 -4.25
C ARG A 254 -38.22 14.86 -2.96
N ARG A 255 -37.52 14.33 -1.95
CA ARG A 255 -38.09 14.05 -0.61
C ARG A 255 -38.59 15.32 0.07
N MET A 256 -37.81 16.39 0.03
CA MET A 256 -38.23 17.69 0.57
C MET A 256 -39.50 18.20 -0.12
N MET A 257 -39.60 18.06 -1.44
CA MET A 257 -40.79 18.50 -2.19
C MET A 257 -42.03 17.65 -1.86
N SER A 258 -41.88 16.33 -1.63
CA SER A 258 -43.02 15.48 -1.23
C SER A 258 -43.60 15.79 0.14
N GLU A 259 -42.87 16.51 1.00
CA GLU A 259 -43.34 16.93 2.32
C GLU A 259 -44.17 18.23 2.27
N VAL A 260 -44.02 19.04 1.22
CA VAL A 260 -44.73 20.34 1.06
C VAL A 260 -46.27 20.20 1.18
N PRO A 261 -46.93 19.19 0.59
CA PRO A 261 -48.38 19.01 0.74
C PRO A 261 -48.84 18.77 2.18
N THR A 262 -47.94 18.32 3.06
CA THR A 262 -48.25 18.07 4.48
C THR A 262 -48.00 19.28 5.37
N ALA A 263 -47.50 20.39 4.80
CA ALA A 263 -47.24 21.62 5.52
C ALA A 263 -48.55 22.34 5.87
N ASP A 264 -48.54 23.04 6.99
CA ASP A 264 -49.69 23.82 7.43
C ASP A 264 -49.76 25.21 6.80
N VAL A 265 -48.59 25.79 6.56
CA VAL A 265 -48.41 27.11 5.94
C VAL A 265 -47.08 27.18 5.22
N VAL A 266 -47.03 27.96 4.14
CA VAL A 266 -45.77 28.36 3.51
C VAL A 266 -45.58 29.87 3.66
N VAL A 267 -44.49 30.24 4.33
CA VAL A 267 -44.05 31.62 4.51
C VAL A 267 -43.15 32.00 3.33
N THR A 268 -43.49 33.07 2.62
CA THR A 268 -42.80 33.46 1.39
C THR A 268 -42.21 34.86 1.46
N ASN A 269 -41.03 35.01 0.86
CA ASN A 269 -40.52 36.28 0.35
C ASN A 269 -40.71 36.23 -1.19
N PRO A 270 -41.53 37.13 -1.80
CA PRO A 270 -42.16 36.96 -3.11
C PRO A 270 -41.34 36.28 -4.20
N THR A 271 -40.08 36.69 -4.37
CA THR A 271 -39.21 36.16 -5.43
C THR A 271 -38.03 35.35 -4.90
N HIS A 272 -37.72 35.44 -3.61
CA HIS A 272 -36.43 34.98 -3.09
C HIS A 272 -36.49 33.73 -2.23
N TYR A 273 -37.46 33.59 -1.32
CA TYR A 273 -37.48 32.52 -0.34
C TYR A 273 -38.88 31.93 -0.14
N ALA A 274 -38.94 30.64 0.14
CA ALA A 274 -40.15 29.98 0.61
C ALA A 274 -39.78 28.95 1.68
N VAL A 275 -40.49 28.98 2.80
CA VAL A 275 -40.32 28.04 3.92
C VAL A 275 -41.68 27.47 4.30
N ALA A 276 -41.80 26.15 4.22
CA ALA A 276 -42.99 25.41 4.58
C ALA A 276 -42.86 24.90 6.03
N LEU A 277 -43.85 25.23 6.84
CA LEU A 277 -43.90 24.88 8.27
C LEU A 277 -45.04 23.90 8.51
N LYS A 278 -44.81 22.95 9.40
CA LYS A 278 -45.80 21.98 9.87
C LYS A 278 -45.90 22.04 11.37
N TYR A 279 -47.12 22.03 11.89
CA TYR A 279 -47.40 22.03 13.31
C TYR A 279 -48.58 21.11 13.63
N SER A 280 -48.36 20.17 14.55
CA SER A 280 -49.39 19.24 15.01
C SER A 280 -49.67 19.50 16.49
N ASP A 281 -50.89 19.98 16.77
CA ASP A 281 -51.34 20.28 18.12
C ASP A 281 -51.29 19.05 19.02
N GLY A 282 -50.83 19.22 20.26
CA GLY A 282 -50.63 18.14 21.25
C GLY A 282 -49.44 17.19 21.00
N ALA A 283 -48.79 17.22 19.82
CA ALA A 283 -47.68 16.31 19.49
C ALA A 283 -46.32 17.00 19.30
N MET A 284 -46.30 18.30 18.99
CA MET A 284 -45.07 19.06 18.71
C MET A 284 -44.87 20.19 19.70
N ARG A 285 -43.63 20.38 20.20
CA ARG A 285 -43.27 21.50 21.09
C ARG A 285 -43.17 22.80 20.32
N ALA A 286 -42.69 22.74 19.07
CA ALA A 286 -42.63 23.87 18.16
C ALA A 286 -42.87 23.43 16.70
N PRO A 287 -43.26 24.35 15.81
CA PRO A 287 -43.41 24.07 14.38
C PRO A 287 -42.09 23.60 13.75
N LYS A 288 -42.18 22.63 12.84
CA LYS A 288 -41.04 22.04 12.14
C LYS A 288 -40.95 22.51 10.71
N VAL A 289 -39.74 22.77 10.23
CA VAL A 289 -39.49 23.13 8.82
C VAL A 289 -39.50 21.86 7.97
N VAL A 290 -40.51 21.71 7.12
CA VAL A 290 -40.67 20.53 6.26
C VAL A 290 -40.16 20.73 4.84
N ALA A 291 -40.08 21.98 4.38
CA ALA A 291 -39.38 22.35 3.15
C ALA A 291 -38.85 23.77 3.26
N LYS A 292 -37.67 24.05 2.68
CA LYS A 292 -37.18 25.41 2.51
C LYS A 292 -36.39 25.53 1.21
N GLY A 293 -36.45 26.69 0.57
CA GLY A 293 -35.78 26.91 -0.70
C GLY A 293 -35.56 28.38 -1.02
N ALA A 294 -34.61 28.63 -1.92
CA ALA A 294 -34.36 29.93 -2.52
C ALA A 294 -34.49 29.86 -4.05
N GLY A 295 -34.81 30.99 -4.68
CA GLY A 295 -34.93 31.12 -6.15
C GLY A 295 -35.90 30.09 -6.76
N GLU A 296 -35.43 29.31 -7.73
CA GLU A 296 -36.21 28.26 -8.42
C GLU A 296 -36.80 27.21 -7.48
N VAL A 297 -36.10 26.88 -6.37
CA VAL A 297 -36.62 25.95 -5.36
C VAL A 297 -37.80 26.58 -4.64
N ALA A 298 -37.71 27.87 -4.29
CA ALA A 298 -38.79 28.61 -3.64
C ALA A 298 -40.01 28.73 -4.57
N ALA A 299 -39.79 29.02 -5.85
CA ALA A 299 -40.85 29.05 -6.85
C ALA A 299 -41.60 27.72 -6.93
N LYS A 300 -40.86 26.59 -6.93
CA LYS A 300 -41.49 25.26 -6.97
C LYS A 300 -42.24 24.91 -5.68
N ILE A 301 -41.75 25.32 -4.51
CA ILE A 301 -42.48 25.15 -3.24
C ILE A 301 -43.80 25.90 -3.27
N ARG A 302 -43.83 27.15 -3.77
CA ARG A 302 -45.06 27.93 -3.91
C ARG A 302 -46.06 27.32 -4.88
N GLU A 303 -45.57 26.85 -6.03
CA GLU A 303 -46.40 26.14 -7.03
C GLU A 303 -47.05 24.90 -6.42
N LEU A 304 -46.26 24.08 -5.72
CA LEU A 304 -46.72 22.84 -5.11
C LEU A 304 -47.69 23.08 -3.93
N ALA A 305 -47.42 24.12 -3.13
CA ALA A 305 -48.32 24.55 -2.06
C ALA A 305 -49.67 25.03 -2.62
N GLY A 306 -49.66 25.84 -3.69
CA GLY A 306 -50.87 26.26 -4.38
C GLY A 306 -51.68 25.08 -4.95
N ALA A 307 -50.99 24.12 -5.59
CA ALA A 307 -51.63 22.92 -6.14
C ALA A 307 -52.27 22.01 -5.06
N ASN A 308 -51.75 22.04 -3.82
CA ASN A 308 -52.24 21.22 -2.69
C ASN A 308 -53.07 22.03 -1.67
N ASN A 309 -53.50 23.25 -2.02
CA ASN A 309 -54.30 24.13 -1.15
C ASN A 309 -53.63 24.50 0.19
N VAL A 310 -52.30 24.46 0.27
CA VAL A 310 -51.54 24.94 1.43
C VAL A 310 -51.51 26.47 1.40
N PRO A 311 -51.96 27.17 2.47
CA PRO A 311 -51.95 28.63 2.52
C PRO A 311 -50.56 29.22 2.33
N LEU A 312 -50.44 30.20 1.43
CA LEU A 312 -49.26 31.03 1.26
C LEU A 312 -49.45 32.32 2.07
N LEU A 313 -48.48 32.65 2.91
CA LEU A 313 -48.43 33.92 3.62
C LEU A 313 -47.16 34.68 3.23
N GLU A 314 -47.34 35.90 2.78
CA GLU A 314 -46.23 36.78 2.46
C GLU A 314 -45.73 37.47 3.73
N ALA A 315 -44.52 37.11 4.15
CA ALA A 315 -43.85 37.70 5.30
C ALA A 315 -42.34 37.68 5.03
N ALA A 316 -41.86 38.68 4.29
CA ALA A 316 -40.50 38.68 3.77
C ALA A 316 -39.40 38.63 4.87
N PRO A 317 -39.50 39.37 6.00
CA PRO A 317 -38.54 39.26 7.10
C PRO A 317 -38.51 37.86 7.72
N LEU A 318 -39.69 37.29 7.99
CA LEU A 318 -39.81 35.97 8.60
C LEU A 318 -39.30 34.86 7.67
N ALA A 319 -39.62 34.92 6.38
CA ALA A 319 -39.14 33.94 5.39
C ALA A 319 -37.60 33.94 5.27
N ARG A 320 -36.95 35.11 5.38
CA ARG A 320 -35.49 35.20 5.40
C ARG A 320 -34.90 34.61 6.67
N ALA A 321 -35.44 35.00 7.83
CA ALA A 321 -35.00 34.51 9.12
C ALA A 321 -35.13 32.98 9.23
N LEU A 322 -36.28 32.43 8.81
CA LEU A 322 -36.51 30.99 8.78
C LEU A 322 -35.58 30.26 7.80
N TYR A 323 -35.32 30.83 6.62
CA TYR A 323 -34.43 30.19 5.64
C TYR A 323 -32.99 30.07 6.16
N GLN A 324 -32.50 31.11 6.83
CA GLN A 324 -31.14 31.20 7.33
C GLN A 324 -30.92 30.46 8.64
N HIS A 325 -31.86 30.55 9.59
CA HIS A 325 -31.66 30.10 10.96
C HIS A 325 -32.37 28.80 11.34
N ALA A 326 -33.26 28.27 10.50
CA ALA A 326 -33.95 26.99 10.76
C ALA A 326 -33.50 25.91 9.77
N GLU A 327 -33.06 24.74 10.25
CA GLU A 327 -32.65 23.62 9.40
C GLU A 327 -33.84 22.79 8.88
N LEU A 328 -33.65 22.13 7.74
CA LEU A 328 -34.70 21.30 7.15
C LEU A 328 -34.90 20.05 8.02
N GLY A 329 -36.10 19.85 8.52
CA GLY A 329 -36.44 18.74 9.39
C GLY A 329 -36.35 19.05 10.88
N ASP A 330 -35.95 20.26 11.27
CA ASP A 330 -35.83 20.64 12.67
C ASP A 330 -36.95 21.59 13.11
N GLU A 331 -37.14 21.68 14.43
CA GLU A 331 -38.01 22.69 15.03
C GLU A 331 -37.43 24.09 14.80
N ILE A 332 -38.29 25.09 14.63
CA ILE A 332 -37.84 26.47 14.48
C ILE A 332 -37.08 26.96 15.74
N PRO A 333 -36.19 27.95 15.62
CA PRO A 333 -35.54 28.57 16.78
C PRO A 333 -36.53 29.27 17.71
N GLU A 334 -36.28 29.25 19.03
CA GLU A 334 -37.13 29.87 20.06
C GLU A 334 -37.41 31.36 19.79
N ALA A 335 -36.41 32.08 19.29
CA ALA A 335 -36.54 33.50 18.96
C ALA A 335 -37.57 33.79 17.86
N LEU A 336 -37.94 32.80 17.03
CA LEU A 336 -38.95 32.95 15.98
C LEU A 336 -40.33 32.42 16.40
N TYR A 337 -40.51 31.95 17.65
CA TYR A 337 -41.77 31.36 18.10
C TYR A 337 -42.94 32.33 18.02
N THR A 338 -42.76 33.56 18.52
CA THR A 338 -43.82 34.59 18.50
C THR A 338 -44.26 34.89 17.07
N ALA A 339 -43.30 35.18 16.19
CA ALA A 339 -43.54 35.48 14.79
C ALA A 339 -44.25 34.33 14.05
N VAL A 340 -43.85 33.08 14.31
CA VAL A 340 -44.50 31.91 13.67
C VAL A 340 -45.86 31.60 14.30
N ALA A 341 -46.05 31.85 15.60
CA ALA A 341 -47.34 31.65 16.27
C ALA A 341 -48.41 32.58 15.69
N GLU A 342 -48.06 33.83 15.37
CA GLU A 342 -48.95 34.78 14.68
C GLU A 342 -49.37 34.27 13.29
N VAL A 343 -48.40 33.74 12.53
CA VAL A 343 -48.65 33.13 11.22
C VAL A 343 -49.60 31.93 11.33
N LEU A 344 -49.36 31.03 12.29
CA LEU A 344 -50.20 29.85 12.49
C LEU A 344 -51.59 30.22 13.00
N ALA A 345 -51.71 31.21 13.90
CA ALA A 345 -52.98 31.71 14.39
C ALA A 345 -53.85 32.24 13.25
N TYR A 346 -53.28 33.04 12.34
CA TYR A 346 -53.97 33.51 11.14
C TYR A 346 -54.40 32.34 10.23
N VAL A 347 -53.53 31.36 10.01
CA VAL A 347 -53.82 30.19 9.18
C VAL A 347 -54.96 29.34 9.77
N PHE A 348 -54.98 29.15 11.09
CA PHE A 348 -56.06 28.42 11.77
C PHE A 348 -57.38 29.20 11.72
N GLN A 349 -57.37 30.52 11.92
CA GLN A 349 -58.55 31.36 11.72
C GLN A 349 -59.06 31.31 10.28
N LEU A 350 -58.16 31.32 9.30
CA LEU A 350 -58.49 31.22 7.88
C LEU A 350 -59.09 29.84 7.52
N ARG A 351 -58.58 28.75 8.11
CA ARG A 351 -59.16 27.41 7.99
C ARG A 351 -60.55 27.34 8.62
N ALA A 352 -60.71 27.90 9.83
CA ALA A 352 -62.00 27.95 10.54
C ALA A 352 -63.04 28.72 9.73
N TYR A 353 -62.68 29.88 9.19
CA TYR A 353 -63.52 30.67 8.27
C TYR A 353 -63.94 29.89 7.02
N ARG A 354 -63.01 29.18 6.38
CA ARG A 354 -63.31 28.36 5.18
C ARG A 354 -64.26 27.20 5.46
N GLN A 355 -64.25 26.65 6.68
CA GLN A 355 -65.07 25.48 7.05
C GLN A 355 -66.44 25.86 7.63
N HIS A 356 -66.51 26.91 8.46
CA HIS A 356 -67.70 27.23 9.26
C HIS A 356 -68.37 28.56 8.84
N GLY A 357 -67.77 29.33 7.94
CA GLY A 357 -68.23 30.69 7.59
C GLY A 357 -68.00 31.71 8.71
N GLY A 358 -68.11 33.01 8.40
CA GLY A 358 -67.93 34.09 9.39
C GLY A 358 -67.36 35.38 8.81
N ALA A 359 -66.72 36.21 9.65
CA ALA A 359 -65.90 37.34 9.18
C ALA A 359 -64.55 36.80 8.68
N ARG A 360 -64.11 37.25 7.50
CA ARG A 360 -62.80 36.85 6.96
C ARG A 360 -61.70 37.43 7.86
N PRO A 361 -60.77 36.62 8.38
CA PRO A 361 -59.66 37.14 9.18
C PRO A 361 -58.78 38.03 8.31
N GLU A 362 -58.35 39.15 8.86
CA GLU A 362 -57.38 40.03 8.22
C GLU A 362 -55.98 39.42 8.32
N ALA A 363 -55.21 39.53 7.25
CA ALA A 363 -53.83 39.07 7.28
C ALA A 363 -53.05 39.91 8.31
N PRO A 364 -52.21 39.28 9.16
CA PRO A 364 -51.35 40.03 10.06
C PRO A 364 -50.49 40.98 9.23
N GLY A 365 -50.34 42.22 9.71
CA GLY A 365 -49.57 43.27 9.06
C GLY A 365 -48.06 43.02 9.15
N GLU A 366 -47.32 43.91 9.81
CA GLU A 366 -45.90 43.66 10.11
C GLU A 366 -45.79 42.62 11.23
N ILE A 367 -45.41 41.39 10.88
CA ILE A 367 -45.04 40.35 11.84
C ILE A 367 -43.74 40.78 12.52
N ASP A 368 -43.75 40.83 13.85
CA ASP A 368 -42.58 41.22 14.64
C ASP A 368 -41.51 40.11 14.61
N VAL A 369 -40.47 40.33 13.80
CA VAL A 369 -39.31 39.44 13.69
C VAL A 369 -38.14 40.11 14.42
N PRO A 370 -37.48 39.41 15.37
CA PRO A 370 -36.34 39.96 16.08
C PRO A 370 -35.31 40.59 15.12
N PRO A 371 -34.94 41.88 15.31
CA PRO A 371 -34.10 42.61 14.36
C PRO A 371 -32.75 41.97 14.07
N GLN A 372 -32.26 41.11 14.97
CA GLN A 372 -30.97 40.41 14.84
C GLN A 372 -31.03 39.18 13.93
N LEU A 373 -32.22 38.65 13.62
CA LEU A 373 -32.41 37.42 12.84
C LEU A 373 -32.88 37.66 11.41
N ASP A 374 -33.22 38.91 11.05
CA ASP A 374 -33.44 39.29 9.66
C ASP A 374 -32.12 39.79 9.05
N PRO A 375 -31.49 39.06 8.12
CA PRO A 375 -30.22 39.45 7.51
C PRO A 375 -30.25 40.78 6.75
N LEU A 376 -31.43 41.29 6.38
CA LEU A 376 -31.58 42.58 5.71
C LEU A 376 -31.94 43.72 6.67
N ASN A 377 -32.09 43.46 7.96
CA ASN A 377 -32.31 44.50 8.96
C ASN A 377 -30.97 45.18 9.31
N PRO A 378 -30.90 46.54 9.29
CA PRO A 378 -29.69 47.27 9.68
C PRO A 378 -29.12 46.89 11.05
N ALA A 379 -29.97 46.48 11.98
CA ALA A 379 -29.56 46.03 13.32
C ALA A 379 -28.80 44.69 13.31
N ALA A 380 -29.15 43.75 12.41
CA ALA A 380 -28.42 42.48 12.23
C ALA A 380 -27.04 42.68 11.57
N GLN A 381 -26.92 43.69 10.71
CA GLN A 381 -25.67 44.01 10.02
C GLN A 381 -24.63 44.65 10.96
N ALA A 382 -25.08 45.39 11.97
CA ALA A 382 -24.21 46.01 12.98
C ALA A 382 -23.52 44.98 13.90
N THR A 383 -24.16 43.84 14.18
CA THR A 383 -23.59 42.76 15.00
C THR A 383 -22.49 41.97 14.31
N HIS A 384 -22.50 41.87 12.98
CA HIS A 384 -21.43 41.19 12.22
C HIS A 384 -20.18 42.04 12.04
N HIS A 385 -20.30 43.38 12.04
CA HIS A 385 -19.14 44.26 11.81
C HIS A 385 -18.24 44.47 13.05
N ASN A 386 -18.76 44.24 14.26
CA ASN A 386 -18.00 44.34 15.51
C ASN A 386 -17.31 43.02 15.94
N GLY A 387 -17.48 41.93 15.18
CA GLY A 387 -16.91 40.61 15.50
C GLY A 387 -15.58 40.28 14.83
N ASP A 388 -15.16 41.04 13.81
CA ASP A 388 -13.93 40.80 13.03
C ASP A 388 -12.73 41.65 13.50
N VAL A 389 -12.72 42.08 14.77
CA VAL A 389 -11.52 42.60 15.44
C VAL A 389 -11.25 41.78 16.70
N GLN A 390 -10.70 40.58 16.50
CA GLN A 390 -9.68 39.97 17.37
C GLN A 390 -8.95 38.83 16.66
#